data_AF-A0A257NM42-F1
#
_entry.id   AF-A0A257NM42-F1
#
_cell.length_a   1.000
_cell.length_b   1.000
_cell.length_c   1.000
_cell.angle_alpha   90.00
_cell.angle_beta   90.00
_cell.angle_gamma   90.00
#
_symmetry.space_group_name_H-M   'P 1'
#
loop_
_entity.id
_entity.type
_entity.pdbx_description
1 polymer ?
#
loop_
_entity_poly.entity_id
_entity_poly.type
_entity_poly.pdbx_seq_one_letter_code
_entity_poly.pdbx_strand_id
1 'polypeptide(L)'
;MTSLADTYLALGLFLPVLLLRPRLAALLLVSAVIATLITHTIKPILDVPRPPAVLAADMMHLIGHRLDHGSFPSGHAVTAFTLAGLMIVGLRLSIRWTALVLAAAALLGISRMAVGVHWPTDVLAGSIIGLMSVVLAHKLLSIWPKLNHARWPMPIAIVITAICALSSPWFDAGYPLGLWANWSVAVMGLLALVLASGRYWPLYRNRQRLPLRDLGRKE
;
A
#
# COMPACT_ATOMS: atom_id res chain seq x y z
N MET A 1 -8.68 7.66 15.49
CA MET A 1 -8.60 6.19 15.36
C MET A 1 -8.29 5.71 13.93
N THR A 2 -7.48 6.40 13.10
CA THR A 2 -7.10 5.80 11.79
C THR A 2 -5.70 6.17 11.31
N SER A 3 -4.69 6.12 12.17
CA SER A 3 -3.30 6.13 11.69
C SER A 3 -3.04 4.92 10.76
N LEU A 4 -3.65 3.76 11.07
CA LEU A 4 -3.56 2.54 10.24
C LEU A 4 -3.99 2.71 8.77
N ALA A 5 -4.82 3.70 8.46
CA ALA A 5 -5.27 3.94 7.09
C ALA A 5 -4.25 4.74 6.28
N ASP A 6 -3.31 5.44 6.92
CA ASP A 6 -2.32 6.23 6.20
C ASP A 6 -1.40 5.33 5.38
N THR A 7 -1.25 5.70 4.12
CA THR A 7 -0.43 4.99 3.13
C THR A 7 0.98 4.69 3.65
N TYR A 8 1.52 5.57 4.48
CA TYR A 8 2.83 5.44 5.10
C TYR A 8 2.89 4.27 6.11
N LEU A 9 1.88 4.13 6.98
CA LEU A 9 1.81 3.05 7.96
C LEU A 9 1.45 1.71 7.31
N ALA A 10 0.59 1.75 6.31
CA ALA A 10 0.25 0.58 5.51
C ALA A 10 1.47 0.05 4.74
N LEU A 11 2.29 0.91 4.14
CA LEU A 11 3.55 0.47 3.54
C LEU A 11 4.49 -0.11 4.61
N GLY A 12 4.63 0.57 5.74
CA GLY A 12 5.44 0.20 6.90
C GLY A 12 5.24 -1.22 7.41
N LEU A 13 3.97 -1.62 7.58
CA LEU A 13 3.60 -2.96 8.08
C LEU A 13 3.96 -4.08 7.10
N PHE A 14 3.96 -3.80 5.80
CA PHE A 14 4.22 -4.81 4.76
C PHE A 14 5.72 -4.93 4.40
N LEU A 15 6.57 -3.99 4.81
CA LEU A 15 8.01 -3.98 4.50
C LEU A 15 8.74 -5.31 4.77
N PRO A 16 8.52 -6.01 5.91
CA PRO A 16 9.17 -7.31 6.14
C PRO A 16 8.79 -8.36 5.10
N VAL A 17 7.53 -8.40 4.69
CA VAL A 17 7.02 -9.37 3.72
C VAL A 17 7.57 -9.09 2.33
N LEU A 18 7.68 -7.81 1.96
CA LEU A 18 8.24 -7.37 0.67
C LEU A 18 9.72 -7.75 0.53
N LEU A 19 10.49 -7.57 1.61
CA LEU A 19 11.91 -7.94 1.63
C LEU A 19 12.11 -9.45 1.64
N LEU A 20 11.21 -10.22 2.25
CA LEU A 20 11.28 -11.69 2.26
C LEU A 20 10.76 -12.33 0.96
N ARG A 21 9.97 -11.60 0.15
CA ARG A 21 9.34 -12.09 -1.08
C ARG A 21 9.52 -11.06 -2.21
N PRO A 22 10.63 -11.10 -2.97
CA PRO A 22 10.94 -10.12 -4.02
C PRO A 22 9.86 -9.96 -5.09
N ARG A 23 9.07 -11.01 -5.31
CA ARG A 23 7.93 -10.97 -6.25
C ARG A 23 6.81 -10.07 -5.74
N LEU A 24 6.55 -10.07 -4.44
CA LEU A 24 5.58 -9.15 -3.83
C LEU A 24 6.10 -7.72 -3.85
N ALA A 25 7.40 -7.51 -3.65
CA ALA A 25 8.02 -6.20 -3.82
C ALA A 25 7.85 -5.67 -5.26
N ALA A 26 8.16 -6.48 -6.27
CA ALA A 26 7.94 -6.10 -7.67
C ALA A 26 6.47 -5.78 -7.96
N LEU A 27 5.56 -6.65 -7.52
CA LEU A 27 4.12 -6.48 -7.74
C LEU A 27 3.61 -5.21 -7.06
N LEU A 28 4.02 -4.94 -5.82
CA LEU A 28 3.66 -3.73 -5.10
C LEU A 28 4.19 -2.49 -5.81
N LEU A 29 5.48 -2.45 -6.15
CA LEU A 29 6.11 -1.28 -6.79
C LEU A 29 5.42 -0.93 -8.11
N VAL A 30 5.18 -1.92 -8.98
CA VAL A 30 4.49 -1.69 -10.26
C VAL A 30 3.04 -1.27 -10.02
N SER A 31 2.33 -1.92 -9.10
CA SER A 31 0.95 -1.55 -8.77
C SER A 31 0.85 -0.13 -8.19
N ALA A 32 1.80 0.28 -7.35
CA ALA A 32 1.87 1.61 -6.77
C ALA A 32 2.11 2.67 -7.85
N VAL A 33 2.98 2.41 -8.83
CA VAL A 33 3.18 3.32 -9.97
C VAL A 33 1.88 3.49 -10.77
N ILE A 34 1.20 2.38 -11.09
CA ILE A 34 -0.06 2.42 -11.84
C ILE A 34 -1.15 3.17 -11.05
N ALA A 35 -1.32 2.84 -9.77
CA ALA A 35 -2.28 3.48 -8.90
C ALA A 35 -2.01 4.98 -8.74
N THR A 36 -0.75 5.37 -8.50
CA THR A 36 -0.33 6.77 -8.40
C THR A 36 -0.62 7.51 -9.70
N LEU A 37 -0.28 6.95 -10.86
CA LEU A 37 -0.57 7.59 -12.15
C LEU A 37 -2.07 7.82 -12.31
N ILE A 38 -2.90 6.80 -12.10
CA ILE A 38 -4.36 6.91 -12.23
C ILE A 38 -4.91 7.98 -11.27
N THR A 39 -4.53 7.91 -9.99
CA THR A 39 -5.06 8.80 -8.96
C THR A 39 -4.61 10.25 -9.15
N HIS A 40 -3.34 10.50 -9.47
CA HIS A 40 -2.81 11.84 -9.70
C HIS A 40 -3.25 12.45 -11.03
N THR A 41 -3.66 11.63 -12.00
CA THR A 41 -4.31 12.14 -13.21
C THR A 41 -5.77 12.49 -12.93
N ILE A 42 -6.54 11.61 -12.30
CA ILE A 42 -7.98 11.81 -12.10
C ILE A 42 -8.29 12.93 -11.10
N LYS A 43 -7.56 12.98 -9.98
CA LYS A 43 -7.86 13.89 -8.87
C LYS A 43 -7.91 15.38 -9.27
N PRO A 44 -6.91 15.94 -9.97
CA PRO A 44 -6.96 17.34 -10.40
C PRO A 44 -7.96 17.59 -11.53
N ILE A 45 -8.31 16.58 -12.32
CA ILE A 45 -9.28 16.72 -13.42
C ILE A 45 -10.70 16.87 -12.89
N LEU A 46 -11.08 16.07 -11.88
CA LEU A 46 -12.44 16.08 -11.35
C LEU A 46 -12.63 17.07 -10.19
N ASP A 47 -11.55 17.37 -9.45
CA ASP A 47 -11.50 18.29 -8.32
C ASP A 47 -12.73 18.27 -7.39
N VAL A 48 -13.20 17.06 -7.09
CA VAL A 48 -14.48 16.88 -6.39
C VAL A 48 -14.39 17.48 -4.98
N PRO A 49 -15.38 18.29 -4.56
CA PRO A 49 -15.40 18.86 -3.22
C PRO A 49 -15.50 17.74 -2.18
N ARG A 50 -14.81 17.93 -1.06
CA ARG A 50 -14.86 17.01 0.08
C ARG A 50 -16.11 17.28 0.93
N PRO A 51 -16.55 16.32 1.75
CA PRO A 51 -17.68 16.54 2.66
C PRO A 51 -17.60 17.82 3.51
N PRO A 52 -16.43 18.25 4.07
CA PRO A 52 -16.32 19.50 4.83
C PRO A 52 -16.58 20.78 4.03
N ALA A 53 -16.54 20.72 2.70
CA ALA A 53 -16.83 21.86 1.84
C ALA A 53 -18.32 22.01 1.52
N VAL A 54 -19.11 20.94 1.72
CA VAL A 54 -20.52 20.85 1.29
C VAL A 54 -21.47 20.68 2.47
N LEU A 55 -21.09 19.88 3.46
CA LEU A 55 -21.92 19.56 4.61
C LEU A 55 -21.65 20.50 5.78
N ALA A 56 -22.70 20.80 6.54
CA ALA A 56 -22.57 21.52 7.80
C ALA A 56 -21.80 20.68 8.83
N ALA A 57 -21.11 21.35 9.74
CA ALA A 57 -20.19 20.71 10.69
C ALA A 57 -20.88 19.77 11.69
N ASP A 58 -22.17 19.96 11.93
CA ASP A 58 -23.03 19.11 12.78
C ASP A 58 -23.46 17.81 12.08
N MET A 59 -23.44 17.77 10.75
CA MET A 59 -23.78 16.61 9.93
C MET A 59 -22.62 15.63 9.74
N MET A 60 -21.44 15.95 10.27
CA MET A 60 -20.22 15.16 10.05
C MET A 60 -19.27 15.20 11.24
N HIS A 61 -18.53 14.10 11.42
CA HIS A 61 -17.49 14.02 12.43
C HIS A 61 -16.11 14.15 11.77
N LEU A 62 -15.62 15.38 11.60
CA LEU A 62 -14.32 15.62 11.00
C LEU A 62 -13.18 15.30 11.99
N ILE A 63 -12.34 14.34 11.62
CA ILE A 63 -11.11 14.03 12.35
C ILE A 63 -9.90 14.28 11.45
N GLY A 64 -8.98 15.14 11.92
CA GLY A 64 -7.74 15.49 11.22
C GLY A 64 -7.83 16.85 10.51
N HIS A 65 -6.98 17.06 9.51
CA HIS A 65 -6.93 18.33 8.78
C HIS A 65 -8.15 18.50 7.86
N ARG A 66 -8.72 19.71 7.90
CA ARG A 66 -9.73 20.12 6.93
C ARG A 66 -9.08 20.28 5.57
N LEU A 67 -9.63 19.57 4.60
CA LEU A 67 -9.34 19.74 3.18
C LEU A 67 -10.68 19.93 2.49
N ASP A 68 -10.77 20.89 1.58
CA ASP A 68 -12.04 21.24 0.94
C ASP A 68 -12.18 20.59 -0.45
N HIS A 69 -11.07 20.26 -1.12
CA HIS A 69 -11.04 19.79 -2.52
C HIS A 69 -10.23 18.50 -2.73
N GLY A 70 -10.34 17.92 -3.93
CA GLY A 70 -9.65 16.69 -4.32
C GLY A 70 -10.07 15.47 -3.49
N SER A 71 -11.39 15.26 -3.32
CA SER A 71 -11.93 14.09 -2.61
C SER A 71 -11.78 12.80 -3.43
N PHE A 72 -12.04 12.86 -4.73
CA PHE A 72 -12.07 11.70 -5.61
C PHE A 72 -10.72 11.44 -6.32
N PRO A 73 -10.30 10.17 -6.48
CA PRO A 73 -10.69 9.02 -5.69
C PRO A 73 -10.02 9.04 -4.29
N SER A 74 -10.48 8.18 -3.38
CA SER A 74 -9.88 8.06 -2.05
C SER A 74 -8.53 7.35 -2.12
N GLY A 75 -7.45 8.06 -1.77
CA GLY A 75 -6.08 7.50 -1.74
C GLY A 75 -5.93 6.37 -0.72
N HIS A 76 -6.52 6.52 0.47
CA HIS A 76 -6.54 5.48 1.51
C HIS A 76 -7.22 4.20 1.02
N ALA A 77 -8.36 4.32 0.32
CA ALA A 77 -9.03 3.17 -0.29
C ALA A 77 -8.16 2.52 -1.39
N VAL A 78 -7.54 3.32 -2.26
CA VAL A 78 -6.61 2.82 -3.29
C VAL A 78 -5.48 2.01 -2.66
N THR A 79 -4.82 2.54 -1.62
CA THR A 79 -3.74 1.83 -0.91
C THR A 79 -4.25 0.53 -0.29
N ALA A 80 -5.34 0.58 0.47
CA ALA A 80 -5.88 -0.58 1.18
C ALA A 80 -6.25 -1.72 0.23
N PHE A 81 -6.92 -1.40 -0.88
CA PHE A 81 -7.31 -2.39 -1.88
C PHE A 81 -6.14 -2.85 -2.77
N THR A 82 -5.12 -2.02 -2.97
CA THR A 82 -3.86 -2.45 -3.61
C THR A 82 -3.15 -3.49 -2.75
N LEU A 83 -3.03 -3.26 -1.44
CA LEU A 83 -2.42 -4.22 -0.52
C LEU A 83 -3.25 -5.51 -0.39
N ALA A 84 -4.57 -5.38 -0.37
CA ALA A 84 -5.47 -6.53 -0.41
C ALA A 84 -5.26 -7.38 -1.68
N GLY A 85 -5.30 -6.74 -2.85
CA GLY A 85 -5.05 -7.40 -4.14
C GLY A 85 -3.67 -8.05 -4.19
N LEU A 86 -2.64 -7.37 -3.67
CA LEU A 86 -1.28 -7.90 -3.58
C LEU A 86 -1.23 -9.20 -2.78
N MET A 87 -1.88 -9.25 -1.62
CA MET A 87 -1.94 -10.47 -0.81
C MET A 87 -2.70 -11.57 -1.53
N ILE A 88 -3.86 -11.27 -2.11
CA ILE A 88 -4.70 -12.25 -2.82
C ILE A 88 -3.93 -12.89 -3.98
N VAL A 89 -3.39 -12.07 -4.89
CA VAL A 89 -2.70 -12.53 -6.10
C VAL A 89 -1.31 -13.10 -5.78
N GLY A 90 -0.59 -12.44 -4.88
CA GLY A 90 0.80 -12.74 -4.57
C GLY A 90 1.00 -13.89 -3.61
N LEU A 91 0.10 -14.07 -2.63
CA LEU A 91 0.14 -15.17 -1.66
C LEU A 91 -0.82 -16.32 -2.01
N ARG A 92 -1.65 -16.16 -3.05
CA ARG A 92 -2.66 -17.15 -3.48
C ARG A 92 -3.57 -17.56 -2.33
N LEU A 93 -4.17 -16.55 -1.68
CA LEU A 93 -5.03 -16.75 -0.52
C LEU A 93 -6.23 -17.65 -0.86
N SER A 94 -6.63 -18.49 0.10
CA SER A 94 -7.90 -19.23 0.00
C SER A 94 -9.09 -18.27 0.07
N ILE A 95 -10.28 -18.74 -0.34
CA ILE A 95 -11.49 -17.91 -0.35
C ILE A 95 -11.79 -17.25 1.01
N ARG A 96 -11.55 -17.97 2.11
CA ARG A 96 -11.71 -17.45 3.48
C ARG A 96 -10.77 -16.28 3.76
N TRP A 97 -9.50 -16.43 3.43
CA TRP A 97 -8.50 -15.39 3.66
C TRP A 97 -8.69 -14.19 2.74
N THR A 98 -9.11 -14.43 1.49
CA THR A 98 -9.51 -13.38 0.54
C THR A 98 -10.66 -12.54 1.09
N ALA A 99 -11.71 -13.18 1.62
CA ALA A 99 -12.84 -12.47 2.22
C ALA A 99 -12.41 -11.62 3.42
N LEU A 100 -11.57 -12.16 4.31
CA LEU A 100 -11.07 -11.42 5.48
C LEU A 100 -10.23 -10.20 5.10
N VAL A 101 -9.35 -10.35 4.11
CA VAL A 101 -8.49 -9.26 3.64
C VAL A 101 -9.30 -8.16 2.95
N LEU A 102 -10.29 -8.52 2.13
CA LEU A 102 -11.20 -7.55 1.51
C LEU A 102 -12.08 -6.85 2.55
N ALA A 103 -12.57 -7.59 3.55
CA ALA A 103 -13.33 -7.01 4.66
C ALA A 103 -12.48 -5.99 5.45
N ALA A 104 -11.22 -6.30 5.74
CA ALA A 104 -10.30 -5.37 6.39
C ALA A 104 -10.06 -4.10 5.54
N ALA A 105 -9.85 -4.25 4.23
CA ALA A 105 -9.70 -3.12 3.32
C ALA A 105 -10.99 -2.26 3.22
N ALA A 106 -12.15 -2.91 3.22
CA ALA A 106 -13.45 -2.23 3.23
C ALA A 106 -13.66 -1.44 4.52
N LEU A 107 -13.32 -2.02 5.69
CA LEU A 107 -13.37 -1.31 6.98
C LEU A 107 -12.47 -0.07 6.99
N LEU A 108 -11.28 -0.14 6.39
CA LEU A 108 -10.42 1.03 6.22
C LEU A 108 -11.07 2.09 5.32
N GLY A 109 -11.71 1.69 4.22
CA GLY A 109 -12.48 2.60 3.38
C GLY A 109 -13.65 3.25 4.13
N ILE A 110 -14.43 2.46 4.87
CA ILE A 110 -15.55 2.92 5.69
C ILE A 110 -15.08 3.89 6.77
N SER A 111 -13.92 3.65 7.37
CA SER A 111 -13.34 4.57 8.35
C SER A 111 -13.14 5.98 7.78
N ARG A 112 -12.86 6.11 6.47
CA ARG A 112 -12.71 7.42 5.81
C ARG A 112 -14.03 8.16 5.59
N MET A 113 -15.12 7.42 5.42
CA MET A 113 -16.47 7.96 5.39
C MET A 113 -16.88 8.41 6.80
N ALA A 114 -16.59 7.58 7.82
CA ALA A 114 -16.92 7.86 9.22
C ALA A 114 -16.23 9.11 9.77
N VAL A 115 -14.99 9.40 9.33
CA VAL A 115 -14.27 10.65 9.71
C VAL A 115 -14.59 11.83 8.79
N GLY A 116 -15.59 11.70 7.91
CA GLY A 116 -16.15 12.80 7.13
C GLY A 116 -15.23 13.38 6.05
N VAL A 117 -14.25 12.64 5.52
CA VAL A 117 -13.31 13.20 4.51
C VAL A 117 -13.57 12.75 3.07
N HIS A 118 -14.38 11.71 2.88
CA HIS A 118 -14.61 11.06 1.59
C HIS A 118 -16.06 10.63 1.43
N TRP A 119 -16.55 10.73 0.20
CA TRP A 119 -17.84 10.19 -0.21
C TRP A 119 -17.77 8.68 -0.43
N PRO A 120 -18.91 7.96 -0.36
CA PRO A 120 -18.97 6.54 -0.70
C PRO A 120 -18.43 6.22 -2.10
N THR A 121 -18.68 7.11 -3.06
CA THR A 121 -18.17 7.01 -4.44
C THR A 121 -16.65 7.11 -4.51
N ASP A 122 -16.02 7.95 -3.69
CA ASP A 122 -14.55 8.07 -3.63
C ASP A 122 -13.90 6.75 -3.18
N VAL A 123 -14.52 6.09 -2.19
CA VAL A 123 -14.05 4.81 -1.63
C VAL A 123 -14.28 3.68 -2.63
N LEU A 124 -15.44 3.64 -3.29
CA LEU A 124 -15.75 2.66 -4.32
C LEU A 124 -14.81 2.78 -5.53
N ALA A 125 -14.57 4.00 -6.02
CA ALA A 125 -13.61 4.20 -7.09
C ALA A 125 -12.19 3.84 -6.66
N GLY A 126 -11.81 4.20 -5.43
CA GLY A 126 -10.50 3.84 -4.89
C GLY A 126 -10.30 2.32 -4.78
N SER A 127 -11.34 1.57 -4.37
CA SER A 127 -11.25 0.10 -4.28
C SER A 127 -11.04 -0.55 -5.66
N ILE A 128 -11.77 -0.09 -6.67
CA ILE A 128 -11.64 -0.55 -8.05
C ILE A 128 -10.24 -0.25 -8.58
N ILE A 129 -9.77 0.99 -8.42
CA ILE A 129 -8.44 1.42 -8.90
C ILE A 129 -7.34 0.59 -8.23
N GLY A 130 -7.42 0.36 -6.91
CA GLY A 130 -6.44 -0.43 -6.17
C GLY A 130 -6.36 -1.88 -6.66
N LEU A 131 -7.50 -2.57 -6.76
CA LEU A 131 -7.54 -3.96 -7.25
C LEU A 131 -7.09 -4.07 -8.70
N MET A 132 -7.57 -3.17 -9.56
CA MET A 132 -7.20 -3.13 -10.98
C MET A 132 -5.69 -2.92 -11.16
N SER A 133 -5.08 -2.03 -10.37
CA SER A 133 -3.63 -1.76 -10.44
C SER A 133 -2.80 -3.01 -10.17
N VAL A 134 -3.21 -3.87 -9.24
CA VAL A 134 -2.52 -5.14 -8.97
C VAL A 134 -2.70 -6.13 -10.14
N VAL A 135 -3.89 -6.24 -10.70
CA VAL A 135 -4.14 -7.12 -11.86
C VAL A 135 -3.30 -6.69 -13.05
N LEU A 136 -3.24 -5.39 -13.35
CA LEU A 136 -2.41 -4.85 -14.42
C LEU A 136 -0.92 -5.08 -14.16
N ALA A 137 -0.46 -4.82 -12.93
CA ALA A 137 0.92 -5.09 -12.54
C ALA A 137 1.30 -6.57 -12.68
N HIS A 138 0.42 -7.48 -12.28
CA HIS A 138 0.63 -8.91 -12.42
C HIS A 138 0.77 -9.32 -13.89
N LYS A 139 -0.13 -8.81 -14.75
CA LYS A 139 -0.10 -9.05 -16.19
C LYS A 139 1.19 -8.52 -16.82
N LEU A 140 1.59 -7.28 -16.52
CA LEU A 140 2.84 -6.69 -17.01
C LEU A 140 4.07 -7.51 -16.61
N LEU A 141 4.18 -7.89 -15.34
CA LEU A 141 5.28 -8.73 -14.85
C LEU A 141 5.31 -10.12 -15.49
N SER A 142 4.15 -10.66 -15.90
CA SER A 142 4.07 -11.94 -16.59
C SER A 142 4.50 -11.86 -18.07
N ILE A 143 4.24 -10.73 -18.73
CA ILE A 143 4.53 -10.50 -20.16
C ILE A 143 5.98 -10.05 -20.38
N TRP A 144 6.60 -9.42 -19.37
CA TRP A 144 7.97 -8.90 -19.47
C TRP A 144 8.95 -9.66 -18.57
N PRO A 145 9.52 -10.80 -19.05
CA PRO A 145 10.46 -11.63 -18.29
C PRO A 145 11.68 -10.86 -17.76
N LYS A 146 12.11 -9.79 -18.44
CA LYS A 146 13.21 -8.93 -18.01
C LYS A 146 12.94 -8.26 -16.65
N LEU A 147 11.67 -7.96 -16.34
CA LEU A 147 11.25 -7.44 -15.04
C LEU A 147 11.07 -8.55 -13.99
N ASN A 148 11.09 -9.82 -14.40
CA ASN A 148 10.82 -10.97 -13.55
C ASN A 148 12.08 -11.47 -12.80
N HIS A 149 12.91 -10.55 -12.32
CA HIS A 149 14.15 -10.85 -11.57
C HIS A 149 14.24 -10.06 -10.27
N ALA A 150 14.71 -10.72 -9.20
CA ALA A 150 14.78 -10.16 -7.85
C ALA A 150 15.79 -9.00 -7.66
N ARG A 151 16.58 -8.66 -8.69
CA ARG A 151 17.69 -7.70 -8.58
C ARG A 151 17.28 -6.23 -8.50
N TRP A 152 16.19 -5.86 -9.15
CA TRP A 152 15.74 -4.47 -9.19
C TRP A 152 14.76 -4.10 -8.06
N PRO A 153 13.78 -4.94 -7.65
CA PRO A 153 12.81 -4.50 -6.65
C PRO A 153 13.42 -4.49 -5.24
N MET A 154 14.47 -5.28 -4.99
CA MET A 154 15.07 -5.43 -3.67
C MET A 154 15.83 -4.19 -3.20
N PRO A 155 16.76 -3.59 -3.97
CA PRO A 155 17.40 -2.33 -3.56
C PRO A 155 16.38 -1.22 -3.33
N ILE A 156 15.36 -1.13 -4.19
CA ILE A 156 14.29 -0.14 -4.05
C ILE A 156 13.49 -0.39 -2.77
N ALA A 157 13.08 -1.63 -2.51
CA ALA A 157 12.37 -2.01 -1.30
C ALA A 157 13.20 -1.75 -0.05
N ILE A 158 14.52 -2.00 -0.07
CA ILE A 158 15.43 -1.69 1.05
C ILE A 158 15.47 -0.19 1.31
N VAL A 159 15.66 0.64 0.27
CA VAL A 159 15.70 2.10 0.40
C VAL A 159 14.38 2.64 0.93
N ILE A 160 13.25 2.20 0.36
CA ILE A 160 11.92 2.59 0.84
C ILE A 160 11.73 2.14 2.29
N THR A 161 12.13 0.92 2.63
CA THR A 161 12.04 0.40 4.00
C THR A 161 12.85 1.24 4.97
N ALA A 162 14.08 1.62 4.59
CA ALA A 162 14.95 2.45 5.42
C ALA A 162 14.37 3.86 5.62
N ILE A 163 13.88 4.49 4.56
CA ILE A 163 13.20 5.78 4.66
C ILE A 163 12.00 5.64 5.60
N CYS A 164 11.11 4.67 5.34
CA CYS A 164 9.94 4.45 6.17
C CYS A 164 10.32 4.23 7.65
N ALA A 165 11.30 3.38 7.94
CA ALA A 165 11.73 3.07 9.30
C ALA A 165 12.30 4.29 10.03
N LEU A 166 13.09 5.12 9.34
CA LEU A 166 13.77 6.29 9.92
C LEU A 166 12.85 7.50 10.09
N SER A 167 11.96 7.76 9.13
CA SER A 167 11.05 8.92 9.22
C SER A 167 9.76 8.62 9.99
N SER A 168 9.39 7.34 10.22
CA SER A 168 8.13 7.00 10.90
C SER A 168 8.00 7.62 12.30
N PRO A 169 9.01 7.54 13.19
CA PRO A 169 8.90 8.12 14.54
C PRO A 169 8.60 9.62 14.57
N TRP A 170 8.97 10.32 13.50
CA TRP A 170 8.86 11.77 13.36
C TRP A 170 7.66 12.21 12.51
N PHE A 171 6.89 11.26 11.97
CA PHE A 171 5.77 11.55 11.09
C PHE A 171 4.54 11.97 11.90
N ASP A 172 4.16 13.24 11.82
CA ASP A 172 2.90 13.70 12.41
C ASP A 172 1.73 13.37 11.47
N ALA A 173 1.03 12.30 11.78
CA ALA A 173 -0.18 11.88 11.07
C ALA A 173 -1.41 12.73 11.46
N GLY A 174 -1.29 13.65 12.42
CA GLY A 174 -2.42 14.41 12.96
C GLY A 174 -3.34 13.60 13.89
N TYR A 175 -2.85 12.43 14.36
CA TYR A 175 -3.60 11.54 15.27
C TYR A 175 -2.76 11.21 16.51
N PRO A 176 -2.93 11.93 17.63
CA PRO A 176 -2.13 11.73 18.85
C PRO A 176 -2.20 10.29 19.39
N LEU A 177 -3.38 9.67 19.34
CA LEU A 177 -3.60 8.27 19.74
C LEU A 177 -2.96 7.24 18.80
N GLY A 178 -2.45 7.67 17.65
CA GLY A 178 -1.85 6.82 16.62
C GLY A 178 -0.32 6.74 16.66
N LEU A 179 0.34 7.50 17.55
CA LEU A 179 1.80 7.58 17.64
C LEU A 179 2.49 6.21 17.83
N TRP A 180 1.86 5.28 18.56
CA TRP A 180 2.39 3.94 18.75
C TRP A 180 2.54 3.16 17.42
N ALA A 181 1.69 3.44 16.43
CA ALA A 181 1.76 2.79 15.13
C ALA A 181 3.03 3.21 14.37
N ASN A 182 3.43 4.47 14.51
CA ASN A 182 4.66 5.00 13.91
C ASN A 182 5.89 4.26 14.45
N TRP A 183 5.97 4.07 15.76
CA TRP A 183 7.04 3.31 16.39
C TRP A 183 7.03 1.84 15.98
N SER A 184 5.84 1.25 15.81
CA SER A 184 5.71 -0.14 15.35
C SER A 184 6.30 -0.32 13.94
N VAL A 185 6.03 0.62 13.03
CA VAL A 185 6.62 0.62 11.68
C VAL A 185 8.13 0.80 11.73
N ALA A 186 8.65 1.66 12.60
CA ALA A 186 10.09 1.85 12.75
C ALA A 186 10.80 0.55 13.18
N VAL A 187 10.28 -0.11 14.23
CA VAL A 187 10.83 -1.37 14.73
C VAL A 187 10.74 -2.48 13.69
N MET A 188 9.58 -2.66 13.05
CA MET A 188 9.40 -3.68 12.02
C MET A 188 10.29 -3.45 10.80
N GLY A 189 10.45 -2.20 10.38
CA GLY A 189 11.31 -1.83 9.26
C GLY A 189 12.78 -2.11 9.56
N LEU A 190 13.28 -1.76 10.74
CA LEU A 190 14.65 -2.05 11.17
C LEU A 190 14.90 -3.56 11.23
N LEU A 191 13.99 -4.33 11.84
CA LEU A 191 14.09 -5.79 11.88
C LEU A 191 14.12 -6.39 10.47
N ALA A 192 13.28 -5.89 9.56
CA ALA A 192 13.25 -6.35 8.18
C ALA A 192 14.56 -6.05 7.42
N LEU A 193 15.18 -4.89 7.66
CA LEU A 193 16.47 -4.53 7.07
C LEU A 193 17.60 -5.44 7.57
N VAL A 194 17.62 -5.78 8.86
CA VAL A 194 18.58 -6.73 9.43
C VAL A 194 18.43 -8.12 8.81
N LEU A 195 17.19 -8.61 8.67
CA LEU A 195 16.93 -9.90 8.03
C LEU A 195 17.29 -9.89 6.53
N ALA A 196 17.02 -8.76 5.84
CA ALA A 196 17.34 -8.60 4.43
C ALA A 196 18.85 -8.54 4.19
N SER A 197 19.63 -7.86 5.05
CA SER A 197 21.08 -7.81 4.91
C SER A 197 21.71 -9.20 5.01
N GLY A 198 21.29 -10.02 5.97
CA GLY A 198 21.75 -11.40 6.10
C GLY A 198 21.42 -12.29 4.89
N ARG A 199 20.23 -12.13 4.30
CA ARG A 199 19.75 -12.97 3.19
C ARG A 199 20.27 -12.56 1.82
N TYR A 200 20.36 -11.26 1.53
CA TYR A 200 20.64 -10.76 0.18
C TYR A 200 22.08 -10.31 -0.05
N TRP A 201 22.83 -10.01 1.01
CA TRP A 201 24.25 -9.68 0.90
C TRP A 201 25.08 -10.76 0.18
N PRO A 202 24.90 -12.07 0.46
CA PRO A 202 25.64 -13.13 -0.25
C PRO A 202 25.24 -13.25 -1.74
N LEU A 203 23.96 -12.99 -2.04
CA LEU A 203 23.41 -13.10 -3.40
C LEU A 203 23.90 -11.98 -4.33
N TYR A 204 24.06 -10.77 -3.78
CA TYR A 204 24.63 -9.63 -4.50
C TYR A 204 26.13 -9.83 -4.74
N ARG A 205 26.86 -10.31 -3.73
CA ARG A 205 28.30 -10.63 -3.81
C ARG A 205 28.59 -11.67 -4.91
N ASN A 206 27.75 -12.69 -5.06
CA ASN A 206 27.98 -13.80 -5.98
C ASN A 206 27.36 -13.63 -7.38
N ARG A 207 26.79 -12.45 -7.71
CA ARG A 207 26.16 -12.13 -9.01
C ARG A 207 25.22 -13.25 -9.54
N GLN A 208 24.48 -13.95 -8.68
CA GLN A 208 23.50 -14.95 -9.11
C GLN A 208 22.19 -14.29 -9.55
N ARG A 209 21.59 -14.74 -10.66
CA ARG A 209 20.27 -14.28 -11.11
C ARG A 209 19.21 -15.16 -10.46
N LEU A 210 18.52 -14.66 -9.45
CA LEU A 210 17.34 -15.32 -8.91
C LEU A 210 16.11 -14.93 -9.75
N PRO A 211 15.51 -15.85 -10.51
CA PRO A 211 14.21 -15.60 -11.12
C PRO A 211 13.18 -15.35 -10.00
N LEU A 212 12.22 -14.44 -10.22
CA LEU A 212 11.08 -14.24 -9.28
C LEU A 212 10.10 -15.44 -9.26
N ARG A 213 10.47 -16.57 -9.87
CA ARG A 213 9.67 -17.79 -9.93
C ARG A 213 9.88 -18.59 -8.65
N ASP A 214 8.94 -18.41 -7.73
CA ASP A 214 8.60 -19.38 -6.69
C ASP A 214 7.08 -19.44 -6.48
N LEU A 215 6.32 -19.43 -7.59
CA LEU A 215 4.88 -19.64 -7.54
C LEU A 215 4.44 -20.51 -8.73
N GLY A 216 4.53 -21.82 -8.57
CA GLY A 216 3.56 -22.73 -9.21
C GLY A 216 4.00 -23.59 -10.40
N ARG A 217 5.21 -24.15 -10.40
CA ARG A 217 5.40 -25.49 -10.98
C ARG A 217 5.97 -26.38 -9.88
N LYS A 218 5.09 -27.18 -9.27
CA LYS A 218 5.51 -28.55 -9.00
C LYS A 218 5.53 -29.22 -10.38
N GLU A 219 6.61 -29.93 -10.68
CA GLU A 219 6.60 -30.92 -11.76
C GLU A 219 5.46 -31.92 -11.52
#